data_AF-A0A3S4C8M2-F1
#
_entry.id   AF-A0A3S4C8M2-F1
#
_cell.length_a   1.000
_cell.length_b   1.000
_cell.length_c   1.000
_cell.angle_alpha   90.00
_cell.angle_beta   90.00
_cell.angle_gamma   90.00
#
_symmetry.space_group_name_H-M   'P 1'
#
loop_
_entity.id
_entity.type
_entity.pdbx_description
1 polymer ?
#
loop_
_entity_poly.entity_id
_entity_poly.type
_entity_poly.pdbx_seq_one_letter_code
_entity_poly.pdbx_strand_id
1 'polypeptide(L)'
;MKLALFAALSAGLAASAPVEADDPVSTPTPTTLQPGAYWIRAVEAPNFHKYLQTKPANVPGTAILDSYTTAGQFNIEDGQLVNKVSNPPLYLWVEEPADKANPPRTLATFFNTTKNPFGTFAWQGDALTWSVPSIKRQNLAAWLVCEKQALFVNTGAYGYQTPSGCADQTIHYYNDKTANN
;
A
#
# COMPACT_ATOMS: atom_id res chain seq x y z
N MET A 1 -18.13 42.85 -65.21
CA MET A 1 -18.24 41.67 -64.31
C MET A 1 -16.86 41.05 -64.16
N LYS A 2 -16.18 41.26 -63.02
CA LYS A 2 -14.86 40.69 -62.73
C LYS A 2 -15.03 39.54 -61.74
N LEU A 3 -14.67 38.34 -62.17
CA LEU A 3 -14.59 37.13 -61.34
C LEU A 3 -13.33 37.24 -60.46
N ALA A 4 -13.47 37.12 -59.14
CA ALA A 4 -12.35 36.99 -58.22
C ALA A 4 -12.38 35.60 -57.59
N LEU A 5 -11.30 34.86 -57.81
CA LEU A 5 -11.03 33.52 -57.31
C LEU A 5 -10.52 33.64 -55.86
N PHE A 6 -11.18 33.03 -54.89
CA PHE A 6 -10.66 32.89 -53.53
C PHE A 6 -10.08 31.48 -53.34
N ALA A 7 -8.76 31.40 -53.20
CA ALA A 7 -8.06 30.20 -52.79
C ALA A 7 -8.04 30.13 -51.25
N ALA A 8 -8.58 29.06 -50.68
CA ALA A 8 -8.48 28.78 -49.24
C ALA A 8 -7.17 28.03 -48.96
N LEU A 9 -6.28 28.63 -48.17
CA LEU A 9 -5.12 27.96 -47.58
C LEU A 9 -5.55 27.28 -46.28
N SER A 10 -5.56 25.94 -46.27
CA SER A 10 -5.74 25.15 -45.05
C SER A 10 -4.38 24.95 -44.38
N ALA A 11 -4.14 25.59 -43.24
CA ALA A 11 -3.00 25.32 -42.38
C ALA A 11 -3.28 24.08 -41.53
N GLY A 12 -2.55 22.98 -41.78
CA GLY A 12 -2.61 21.78 -40.95
C GLY A 12 -1.81 21.98 -39.66
N LEU A 13 -2.48 21.96 -38.50
CA LEU A 13 -1.81 21.75 -37.21
C LEU A 13 -1.42 20.27 -37.11
N ALA A 14 -0.12 19.98 -37.09
CA ALA A 14 0.39 18.68 -36.71
C ALA A 14 0.26 18.53 -35.19
N ALA A 15 -0.66 17.65 -34.74
CA ALA A 15 -0.75 17.25 -33.35
C ALA A 15 0.44 16.35 -33.00
N SER A 16 1.19 16.71 -31.95
CA SER A 16 2.25 15.88 -31.38
C SER A 16 1.62 14.61 -30.79
N ALA A 17 2.14 13.43 -31.15
CA ALA A 17 1.70 12.18 -30.54
C ALA A 17 2.00 12.16 -29.03
N PRO A 18 1.14 11.56 -28.18
CA PRO A 18 1.42 11.40 -26.77
C PRO A 18 2.63 10.47 -26.59
N VAL A 19 3.62 10.91 -25.80
CA VAL A 19 4.71 10.05 -25.34
C VAL A 19 4.13 9.04 -24.35
N GLU A 20 4.26 7.76 -24.67
CA GLU A 20 3.95 6.65 -23.77
C GLU A 20 4.89 6.76 -22.56
N ALA A 21 4.33 6.88 -21.36
CA ALA A 21 5.14 6.96 -20.15
C ALA A 21 5.75 5.57 -19.89
N ASP A 22 7.07 5.51 -19.72
CA ASP A 22 7.76 4.28 -19.33
C ASP A 22 7.16 3.73 -18.03
N ASP A 23 6.99 2.41 -17.96
CA ASP A 23 6.58 1.71 -16.74
C ASP A 23 7.55 2.05 -15.59
N PRO A 24 7.05 2.24 -14.35
CA PRO A 24 7.91 2.55 -13.21
C PRO A 24 8.91 1.42 -12.99
N VAL A 25 10.20 1.75 -13.00
CA VAL A 25 11.29 0.80 -12.77
C VAL A 25 11.17 0.21 -11.35
N SER A 26 10.85 -1.07 -11.28
CA SER A 26 10.77 -1.82 -10.02
C SER A 26 12.17 -2.12 -9.48
N THR A 27 12.43 -1.77 -8.22
CA THR A 27 13.61 -2.25 -7.50
C THR A 27 13.35 -3.68 -7.01
N PRO A 28 14.18 -4.68 -7.34
CA PRO A 28 14.01 -6.03 -6.83
C PRO A 28 14.11 -6.06 -5.30
N THR A 29 13.31 -6.90 -4.65
CA THR A 29 13.47 -7.09 -3.20
C THR A 29 14.70 -7.96 -2.91
N PRO A 30 15.63 -7.53 -2.02
CA PRO A 30 16.66 -8.40 -1.48
C PRO A 30 16.05 -9.63 -0.82
N THR A 31 16.66 -10.80 -1.04
CA THR A 31 16.22 -12.07 -0.43
C THR A 31 16.68 -12.22 1.02
N THR A 32 17.67 -11.43 1.43
CA THR A 32 18.17 -11.37 2.81
C THR A 32 17.72 -10.07 3.47
N LEU A 33 17.31 -10.19 4.73
CA LEU A 33 16.87 -9.07 5.54
C LEU A 33 18.01 -8.04 5.71
N GLN A 34 17.72 -6.79 5.36
CA GLN A 34 18.66 -5.68 5.53
C GLN A 34 18.72 -5.27 7.01
N PRO A 35 19.88 -4.79 7.48
CA PRO A 35 20.02 -4.33 8.86
C PRO A 35 18.95 -3.31 9.25
N GLY A 36 18.29 -3.55 10.38
CA GLY A 36 17.24 -2.66 10.91
C GLY A 36 15.91 -2.71 10.17
N ALA A 37 15.72 -3.65 9.24
CA ALA A 37 14.43 -3.92 8.61
C ALA A 37 13.80 -5.20 9.16
N TYR A 38 12.51 -5.37 8.85
CA TYR A 38 11.71 -6.54 9.16
C TYR A 38 10.91 -6.97 7.94
N TRP A 39 10.71 -8.27 7.79
CA TRP A 39 9.58 -8.76 6.98
C TRP A 39 8.29 -8.50 7.76
N ILE A 40 7.16 -8.30 7.08
CA ILE A 40 5.84 -8.22 7.74
C ILE A 40 4.93 -9.23 7.08
N ARG A 41 4.33 -10.12 7.87
CA ARG A 41 3.51 -11.23 7.35
C ARG A 41 2.25 -11.46 8.17
N ALA A 42 1.23 -12.02 7.54
CA ALA A 42 0.07 -12.54 8.23
C ALA A 42 0.40 -13.84 8.98
N VAL A 43 -0.21 -13.99 10.16
CA VAL A 43 0.01 -15.13 11.06
C VAL A 43 -1.21 -16.04 11.21
N GLU A 44 -2.27 -15.79 10.43
CA GLU A 44 -3.51 -16.57 10.45
C GLU A 44 -3.96 -16.96 9.04
N ALA A 45 -4.71 -18.06 8.92
CA ALA A 45 -5.36 -18.43 7.67
C ALA A 45 -6.41 -17.36 7.26
N PRO A 46 -6.71 -17.18 5.97
CA PRO A 46 -6.15 -17.88 4.80
C PRO A 46 -4.84 -17.28 4.28
N ASN A 47 -4.34 -16.20 4.88
CA ASN A 47 -3.17 -15.45 4.39
C ASN A 47 -1.89 -15.80 5.16
N PHE A 48 -1.87 -16.92 5.87
CA PHE A 48 -0.72 -17.36 6.65
C PHE A 48 0.55 -17.33 5.78
N HIS A 49 1.59 -16.64 6.27
CA HIS A 49 2.85 -16.45 5.57
C HIS A 49 2.74 -15.72 4.21
N LYS A 50 1.71 -14.89 4.02
CA LYS A 50 1.70 -13.84 3.00
C LYS A 50 2.31 -12.57 3.56
N TYR A 51 3.12 -11.89 2.75
CA TYR A 51 3.99 -10.79 3.16
C TYR A 51 3.58 -9.46 2.56
N LEU A 52 3.69 -8.41 3.37
CA LEU A 52 3.41 -7.04 2.97
C LEU A 52 4.33 -6.61 1.83
N GLN A 53 3.74 -6.08 0.77
CA GLN A 53 4.45 -5.64 -0.42
C GLN A 53 3.55 -4.76 -1.31
N THR A 54 4.10 -4.38 -2.47
CA THR A 54 3.40 -3.77 -3.60
C THR A 54 3.56 -4.64 -4.83
N LYS A 55 2.75 -4.40 -5.86
CA LYS A 55 2.88 -5.05 -7.16
C LYS A 55 2.71 -4.02 -8.28
N PRO A 56 3.77 -3.65 -9.04
CA PRO A 56 5.15 -4.16 -8.98
C PRO A 56 5.87 -3.93 -7.63
N ALA A 57 6.91 -4.72 -7.36
CA ALA A 57 7.60 -4.68 -6.07
C ALA A 57 8.35 -3.35 -5.86
N ASN A 58 8.26 -2.80 -4.65
CA ASN A 58 8.96 -1.57 -4.24
C ASN A 58 8.63 -0.34 -5.11
N VAL A 59 7.40 -0.25 -5.60
CA VAL A 59 6.84 0.86 -6.37
C VAL A 59 5.58 1.37 -5.66
N PRO A 60 5.26 2.68 -5.66
CA PRO A 60 4.01 3.18 -5.09
C PRO A 60 2.79 2.44 -5.62
N GLY A 61 1.82 2.16 -4.75
CA GLY A 61 0.62 1.42 -5.12
C GLY A 61 -0.07 0.76 -3.94
N THR A 62 -1.16 0.04 -4.20
CA THR A 62 -1.93 -0.67 -3.18
C THR A 62 -1.02 -1.58 -2.35
N ALA A 63 -1.16 -1.52 -1.03
CA ALA A 63 -0.48 -2.44 -0.15
C ALA A 63 -1.22 -3.78 -0.17
N ILE A 64 -0.47 -4.86 -0.37
CA ILE A 64 -1.01 -6.22 -0.47
C ILE A 64 -0.24 -7.18 0.45
N LEU A 65 -0.85 -8.32 0.79
CA LEU A 65 -0.12 -9.47 1.34
C LEU A 65 0.00 -10.55 0.26
N ASP A 66 1.20 -10.84 -0.23
CA ASP A 66 1.39 -11.85 -1.28
C ASP A 66 2.65 -12.71 -1.01
N SER A 67 3.13 -13.43 -2.01
CA SER A 67 4.27 -14.34 -1.94
C SER A 67 5.48 -13.76 -1.20
N TYR A 68 6.12 -14.61 -0.39
CA TYR A 68 7.38 -14.33 0.29
C TYR A 68 8.52 -13.93 -0.67
N THR A 69 8.44 -14.33 -1.95
CA THR A 69 9.47 -14.09 -2.97
C THR A 69 9.66 -12.62 -3.34
N THR A 70 8.66 -11.79 -3.06
CA THR A 70 8.66 -10.34 -3.38
C THR A 70 8.31 -9.50 -2.15
N ALA A 71 8.34 -10.11 -0.96
CA ALA A 71 8.04 -9.47 0.32
C ALA A 71 8.84 -8.17 0.51
N GLY A 72 8.21 -7.06 0.88
CA GLY A 72 8.96 -5.85 1.23
C GLY A 72 9.72 -6.02 2.56
N GLN A 73 10.63 -5.10 2.83
CA GLN A 73 11.33 -5.02 4.12
C GLN A 73 11.12 -3.65 4.75
N PHE A 74 10.63 -3.63 5.97
CA PHE A 74 10.06 -2.45 6.59
C PHE A 74 10.65 -2.16 7.95
N ASN A 75 10.57 -0.90 8.38
CA ASN A 75 10.69 -0.56 9.78
C ASN A 75 9.77 0.62 10.12
N ILE A 76 9.57 0.86 11.40
CA ILE A 76 8.84 2.03 11.88
C ILE A 76 9.85 3.12 12.24
N GLU A 77 9.73 4.28 11.59
CA GLU A 77 10.56 5.46 11.81
C GLU A 77 9.66 6.68 12.02
N ASP A 78 9.76 7.33 13.16
CA ASP A 78 8.93 8.49 13.54
C ASP A 78 7.41 8.25 13.33
N GLY A 79 6.95 7.04 13.66
CA GLY A 79 5.54 6.66 13.50
C GLY A 79 5.10 6.33 12.07
N GLN A 80 6.02 6.31 11.11
CA GLN A 80 5.78 5.92 9.72
C GLN A 80 6.23 4.48 9.50
N LEU A 81 5.45 3.69 8.77
CA LEU A 81 5.94 2.39 8.28
C LEU A 81 6.67 2.62 6.95
N VAL A 82 7.98 2.42 6.94
CA VAL A 82 8.88 2.74 5.83
C VAL A 82 9.37 1.46 5.17
N ASN A 83 9.20 1.33 3.85
CA ASN A 83 9.91 0.33 3.06
C ASN A 83 11.35 0.79 2.86
N LYS A 84 12.30 0.04 3.42
CA LYS A 84 13.73 0.37 3.43
C LYS A 84 14.45 -0.02 2.14
N VAL A 85 13.80 -0.78 1.26
CA VAL A 85 14.38 -1.32 0.03
C VAL A 85 14.15 -0.41 -1.18
N SER A 86 13.01 0.29 -1.21
CA SER A 86 12.68 1.23 -2.28
C SER A 86 13.56 2.48 -2.25
N ASN A 87 13.90 3.02 -3.41
CA ASN A 87 14.53 4.32 -3.56
C ASN A 87 13.75 5.18 -4.59
N PRO A 88 13.12 6.31 -4.19
CA PRO A 88 13.04 6.82 -2.81
C PRO A 88 12.27 5.87 -1.86
N PRO A 89 12.42 6.01 -0.53
CA PRO A 89 11.64 5.22 0.42
C PRO A 89 10.14 5.35 0.21
N LEU A 90 9.42 4.25 0.39
CA LEU A 90 7.96 4.22 0.38
C LEU A 90 7.41 4.19 1.80
N TYR A 91 6.34 4.93 2.01
CA TYR A 91 5.63 5.04 3.28
C TYR A 91 4.25 4.43 3.14
N LEU A 92 3.82 3.61 4.09
CA LEU A 92 2.45 3.11 4.10
C LEU A 92 1.49 4.22 4.52
N TRP A 93 0.53 4.50 3.65
CA TRP A 93 -0.60 5.39 3.90
C TRP A 93 -1.81 4.59 4.31
N VAL A 94 -2.65 5.25 5.12
CA VAL A 94 -4.00 4.80 5.44
C VAL A 94 -4.96 5.87 4.96
N GLU A 95 -6.03 5.45 4.28
CA GLU A 95 -7.13 6.32 3.85
C GLU A 95 -7.70 7.10 5.04
N GLU A 96 -7.84 8.41 4.85
CA GLU A 96 -8.55 9.26 5.79
C GLU A 96 -10.04 9.32 5.40
N PRO A 97 -10.95 8.78 6.21
CA PRO A 97 -12.37 8.79 5.88
C PRO A 97 -12.97 10.20 6.06
N ALA A 98 -14.01 10.49 5.28
CA ALA A 98 -14.78 11.72 5.38
C ALA A 98 -15.47 11.85 6.75
N ASP A 99 -16.16 10.80 7.21
CA ASP A 99 -16.70 10.71 8.57
C ASP A 99 -15.77 9.86 9.46
N LYS A 100 -15.06 10.53 10.37
CA LYS A 100 -14.13 9.89 11.32
C LYS A 100 -14.84 9.36 12.56
N ALA A 101 -16.04 9.85 12.86
CA ALA A 101 -16.85 9.35 13.98
C ALA A 101 -17.51 8.02 13.62
N ASN A 102 -17.86 7.83 12.35
CA ASN A 102 -18.44 6.59 11.81
C ASN A 102 -17.65 6.11 10.58
N PRO A 103 -16.37 5.71 10.75
CA PRO A 103 -15.56 5.31 9.61
C PRO A 103 -16.13 4.06 8.94
N PRO A 104 -15.89 3.88 7.62
CA PRO A 104 -16.23 2.64 6.95
C PRO A 104 -15.47 1.47 7.58
N ARG A 105 -15.96 0.24 7.36
CA ARG A 105 -15.36 -0.98 7.93
C ARG A 105 -13.91 -1.21 7.51
N THR A 106 -13.55 -0.71 6.33
CA THR A 106 -12.23 -0.81 5.70
C THR A 106 -11.67 0.59 5.45
N LEU A 107 -10.45 0.87 5.91
CA LEU A 107 -9.67 2.01 5.41
C LEU A 107 -8.58 1.47 4.50
N ALA A 108 -8.54 1.94 3.25
CA ALA A 108 -7.57 1.48 2.28
C ALA A 108 -6.14 1.79 2.72
N THR A 109 -5.20 0.90 2.35
CA THR A 109 -3.78 1.16 2.55
C THR A 109 -3.00 1.08 1.24
N PHE A 110 -2.03 1.96 1.09
CA PHE A 110 -1.24 2.09 -0.13
C PHE A 110 0.12 2.71 0.18
N PHE A 111 1.12 2.42 -0.63
CA PHE A 111 2.46 3.00 -0.49
C PHE A 111 2.62 4.23 -1.37
N ASN A 112 3.25 5.27 -0.80
CA ASN A 112 3.56 6.53 -1.47
C ASN A 112 4.99 6.96 -1.16
N THR A 113 5.58 7.84 -1.97
CA THR A 113 6.93 8.40 -1.77
C THR A 113 6.96 9.53 -0.75
N THR A 114 5.80 9.96 -0.25
CA THR A 114 5.64 10.99 0.77
C THR A 114 5.20 10.37 2.09
N LYS A 115 5.51 11.01 3.23
CA LYS A 115 5.09 10.52 4.55
C LYS A 115 3.57 10.58 4.68
N ASN A 116 2.98 9.57 5.34
CA ASN A 116 1.56 9.53 5.63
C ASN A 116 1.19 10.63 6.65
N PRO A 117 0.28 11.55 6.30
CA PRO A 117 -0.18 12.60 7.21
C PRO A 117 -1.24 12.10 8.22
N PHE A 118 -1.80 10.90 8.02
CA PHE A 118 -2.94 10.41 8.77
C PHE A 118 -2.64 9.13 9.56
N GLY A 119 -2.45 9.33 10.88
CA GLY A 119 -2.22 8.27 11.85
C GLY A 119 -0.75 7.90 12.04
N THR A 120 -0.53 6.87 12.84
CA THR A 120 0.79 6.45 13.32
C THR A 120 0.84 4.94 13.44
N PHE A 121 1.95 4.37 12.98
CA PHE A 121 2.26 2.96 13.14
C PHE A 121 3.13 2.74 14.37
N ALA A 122 2.91 1.60 15.04
CA ALA A 122 3.76 1.16 16.14
C ALA A 122 3.78 -0.38 16.23
N TRP A 123 4.79 -0.91 16.92
CA TRP A 123 4.84 -2.32 17.30
C TRP A 123 4.18 -2.52 18.67
N GLN A 124 3.33 -3.54 18.79
CA GLN A 124 2.85 -4.05 20.08
C GLN A 124 3.26 -5.52 20.18
N GLY A 125 4.37 -5.79 20.88
CA GLY A 125 5.08 -7.05 20.68
C GLY A 125 5.60 -7.09 19.25
N ASP A 126 5.23 -8.12 18.50
CA ASP A 126 5.53 -8.26 17.07
C ASP A 126 4.41 -7.81 16.13
N ALA A 127 3.21 -7.56 16.65
CA ALA A 127 2.08 -7.12 15.84
C ALA A 127 2.25 -5.67 15.36
N LEU A 128 2.00 -5.44 14.07
CA LEU A 128 1.89 -4.09 13.51
C LEU A 128 0.56 -3.48 13.91
N THR A 129 0.62 -2.31 14.54
CA THR A 129 -0.55 -1.53 14.92
C THR A 129 -0.62 -0.23 14.15
N TRP A 130 -1.84 0.28 13.97
CA TRP A 130 -2.08 1.62 13.46
C TRP A 130 -3.15 2.32 14.28
N SER A 131 -2.93 3.61 14.58
CA SER A 131 -3.89 4.44 15.31
C SER A 131 -3.88 5.89 14.84
N VAL A 132 -4.97 6.58 15.09
CA VAL A 132 -5.10 8.04 14.90
C VAL A 132 -6.05 8.58 15.97
N PRO A 133 -5.80 9.77 16.56
CA PRO A 133 -6.61 10.25 17.68
C PRO A 133 -8.11 10.35 17.39
N SER A 134 -8.46 10.66 16.13
CA SER A 134 -9.82 10.91 15.65
C SER A 134 -10.65 9.66 15.36
N ILE A 135 -10.05 8.46 15.30
CA ILE A 135 -10.76 7.21 15.06
C ILE A 135 -10.51 6.28 16.25
N LYS A 136 -11.58 5.89 16.94
CA LYS A 136 -11.49 4.91 18.04
C LYS A 136 -11.67 3.51 17.49
N ARG A 137 -10.76 2.61 17.86
CA ARG A 137 -10.77 1.19 17.46
C ARG A 137 -10.59 0.34 18.70
N GLN A 138 -11.27 -0.80 18.73
CA GLN A 138 -11.16 -1.76 19.83
C GLN A 138 -9.83 -2.53 19.78
N ASN A 139 -9.33 -2.79 18.57
CA ASN A 139 -8.07 -3.47 18.34
C ASN A 139 -7.26 -2.70 17.29
N LEU A 140 -6.08 -2.18 17.68
CA LEU A 140 -5.20 -1.41 16.80
C LEU A 140 -4.43 -2.28 15.80
N ALA A 141 -4.31 -3.59 16.09
CA ALA A 141 -3.67 -4.60 15.26
C ALA A 141 -4.65 -5.34 14.33
N ALA A 142 -5.92 -4.92 14.24
CA ALA A 142 -6.90 -5.56 13.37
C ALA A 142 -6.73 -5.10 11.92
N TRP A 143 -6.48 -6.04 11.02
CA TRP A 143 -6.35 -5.80 9.59
C TRP A 143 -7.37 -6.64 8.82
N LEU A 144 -7.70 -6.22 7.61
CA LEU A 144 -8.45 -7.02 6.66
C LEU A 144 -7.58 -7.25 5.43
N VAL A 145 -7.57 -8.48 4.93
CA VAL A 145 -7.07 -8.81 3.60
C VAL A 145 -8.26 -9.19 2.76
N CYS A 146 -8.54 -8.40 1.73
CA CYS A 146 -9.71 -8.56 0.88
C CYS A 146 -9.33 -9.07 -0.51
N GLU A 147 -10.27 -8.95 -1.46
CA GLU A 147 -10.04 -9.27 -2.86
C GLU A 147 -8.72 -8.69 -3.38
N LYS A 148 -8.06 -9.44 -4.27
CA LYS A 148 -6.74 -9.10 -4.84
C LYS A 148 -5.65 -8.94 -3.78
N GLN A 149 -5.84 -9.54 -2.59
CA GLN A 149 -4.91 -9.49 -1.45
C GLN A 149 -4.68 -8.08 -0.90
N ALA A 150 -5.57 -7.13 -1.20
CA ALA A 150 -5.45 -5.77 -0.73
C ALA A 150 -5.59 -5.70 0.79
N LEU A 151 -4.67 -4.97 1.43
CA LEU A 151 -4.62 -4.78 2.87
C LEU A 151 -5.40 -3.53 3.27
N PHE A 152 -6.22 -3.66 4.31
CA PHE A 152 -7.00 -2.57 4.88
C PHE A 152 -6.84 -2.55 6.40
N VAL A 153 -6.94 -1.37 6.98
CA VAL A 153 -7.19 -1.26 8.43
C VAL A 153 -8.63 -1.69 8.70
N ASN A 154 -8.83 -2.59 9.65
CA ASN A 154 -10.16 -2.96 10.14
C ASN A 154 -10.63 -1.97 11.22
N THR A 155 -11.70 -1.23 10.99
CA THR A 155 -12.22 -0.26 11.98
C THR A 155 -13.21 -0.88 12.97
N GLY A 156 -13.72 -2.08 12.69
CA GLY A 156 -14.64 -2.78 13.59
C GLY A 156 -13.99 -3.89 14.42
N ALA A 157 -14.81 -4.72 15.05
CA ALA A 157 -14.36 -5.79 15.94
C ALA A 157 -13.71 -6.94 15.13
N TYR A 158 -12.51 -7.34 15.53
CA TYR A 158 -11.76 -8.44 14.90
C TYR A 158 -12.53 -9.76 14.98
N GLY A 159 -12.67 -10.46 13.86
CA GLY A 159 -13.36 -11.76 13.79
C GLY A 159 -14.88 -11.68 13.93
N TYR A 160 -15.45 -10.47 13.96
CA TYR A 160 -16.89 -10.25 14.06
C TYR A 160 -17.40 -9.37 12.92
N GLN A 161 -18.41 -9.89 12.19
CA GLN A 161 -18.98 -9.24 11.01
C GLN A 161 -17.91 -8.81 10.00
N THR A 162 -16.93 -9.69 9.76
CA THR A 162 -15.93 -9.53 8.71
C THR A 162 -16.65 -9.32 7.37
N PRO A 163 -16.34 -8.27 6.60
CA PRO A 163 -16.96 -8.04 5.30
C PRO A 163 -16.83 -9.25 4.38
N SER A 164 -17.85 -9.48 3.55
CA SER A 164 -17.79 -10.49 2.49
C SER A 164 -16.60 -10.21 1.57
N GLY A 165 -15.87 -11.27 1.19
CA GLY A 165 -14.65 -11.16 0.37
C GLY A 165 -13.40 -10.70 1.13
N CYS A 166 -13.48 -10.53 2.45
CA CYS A 166 -12.35 -10.21 3.31
C CYS A 166 -12.10 -11.28 4.37
N ALA A 167 -10.85 -11.38 4.80
CA ALA A 167 -10.43 -12.13 5.98
C ALA A 167 -9.84 -11.17 7.01
N ASP A 168 -10.25 -11.33 8.27
CA ASP A 168 -9.58 -10.69 9.40
C ASP A 168 -8.17 -11.26 9.56
N GLN A 169 -7.22 -10.38 9.85
CA GLN A 169 -5.81 -10.72 9.99
C GLN A 169 -5.16 -9.89 11.10
N THR A 170 -4.19 -10.49 11.76
CA THR A 170 -3.12 -9.77 12.42
C THR A 170 -1.86 -9.95 11.57
N ILE A 171 -1.04 -8.92 11.48
CA ILE A 171 0.21 -8.97 10.73
C ILE A 171 1.36 -8.59 11.65
N HIS A 172 2.44 -9.34 11.55
CA HIS A 172 3.52 -9.34 12.52
C HIS A 172 4.84 -9.13 11.81
N TYR A 173 5.79 -8.48 12.48
CA TYR A 173 7.16 -8.51 12.00
C TYR A 173 7.70 -9.93 12.07
N TYR A 174 8.58 -10.25 11.12
CA TYR A 174 9.38 -11.46 11.10
C TYR A 174 10.82 -11.06 10.80
N ASN A 175 11.77 -11.54 11.61
CA ASN A 175 13.14 -11.03 11.66
C ASN A 175 14.21 -12.09 11.35
N ASP A 176 13.81 -13.22 10.78
CA ASP A 176 14.76 -14.21 10.29
C ASP A 176 15.49 -13.71 9.03
N LYS A 177 16.60 -14.35 8.70
CA LYS A 177 17.49 -13.97 7.61
C LYS A 177 16.76 -13.86 6.26
N THR A 178 15.78 -14.73 6.02
CA THR A 178 15.01 -14.81 4.76
C THR A 178 13.53 -14.95 5.05
N ALA A 179 12.67 -14.35 4.22
CA ALA A 179 11.24 -14.66 4.21
C ALA A 179 11.02 -16.14 3.82
N ASN A 180 9.99 -16.76 4.39
CA ASN A 180 9.64 -18.17 4.15
C ASN A 180 8.15 -18.34 3.82
N ASN A 181 7.83 -19.49 3.22
CA ASN A 181 6.46 -19.94 2.96
C ASN A 181 5.84 -20.62 4.18
#